data_AF-A0A2W7R881-F1
#
_entry.id   AF-A0A2W7R881-F1
#
_cell.length_a   1.000
_cell.length_b   1.000
_cell.length_c   1.000
_cell.angle_alpha   90.00
_cell.angle_beta   90.00
_cell.angle_gamma   90.00
#
_symmetry.space_group_name_H-M   'P 1'
#
loop_
_entity.id
_entity.type
_entity.pdbx_description
1 polymer ?
#
loop_
_entity_poly.entity_id
_entity_poly.type
_entity_poly.pdbx_seq_one_letter_code
_entity_poly.pdbx_strand_id
1 'polypeptide(L)'
;MKNFLLIALVALIFISCDKLDEPEILGTYTNTLDGCDSVDDPMFGCGRFITLSAGGVADVLLGGDMISRTTYKIKGEKIKIEKSEQFGLELTFKQLDDGTLREERDKSIWYPADMD
;
A
#
# COMPACT_ATOMS: atom_id res chain seq x y z
N MET A 1 -38.15 -3.08 42.82
CA MET A 1 -36.88 -3.42 42.13
C MET A 1 -37.16 -3.59 40.64
N LYS A 2 -37.28 -2.50 39.86
CA LYS A 2 -37.69 -2.56 38.44
C LYS A 2 -36.87 -1.65 37.51
N ASN A 3 -35.96 -0.85 38.08
CA ASN A 3 -35.16 0.13 37.32
C ASN A 3 -33.70 -0.29 37.09
N PHE A 4 -33.29 -1.49 37.55
CA PHE A 4 -31.91 -1.97 37.34
C PHE A 4 -31.64 -2.46 35.91
N LEU A 5 -32.68 -2.83 35.15
CA LEU A 5 -32.55 -3.29 33.76
C LEU A 5 -32.16 -2.18 32.77
N LEU A 6 -32.50 -0.92 33.06
CA LEU A 6 -32.20 0.21 32.17
C LEU A 6 -30.73 0.65 32.23
N ILE A 7 -30.05 0.41 33.36
CA ILE A 7 -28.64 0.79 33.54
C ILE A 7 -27.71 -0.18 32.80
N ALA A 8 -28.09 -1.45 32.66
CA ALA A 8 -27.31 -2.45 31.93
C ALA A 8 -27.29 -2.21 30.40
N LEU A 9 -28.33 -1.60 29.83
CA LEU A 9 -28.43 -1.36 28.38
C LEU A 9 -27.54 -0.20 27.90
N VAL A 10 -27.25 0.77 28.77
CA VAL A 10 -26.43 1.95 28.44
C VAL A 10 -24.92 1.64 28.54
N ALA A 11 -24.53 0.60 29.27
CA ALA A 11 -23.12 0.19 29.40
C ALA A 11 -22.57 -0.54 28.15
N LEU A 12 -23.45 -1.03 27.26
CA LEU A 12 -23.05 -1.78 26.06
C LEU A 12 -22.67 -0.89 24.87
N ILE A 13 -22.86 0.42 24.94
CA ILE A 13 -22.56 1.35 23.83
C ILE A 13 -21.09 1.78 23.80
N PHE A 14 -20.29 1.39 24.81
CA PHE A 14 -18.86 1.74 24.90
C PHE A 14 -17.92 0.62 24.48
N ILE A 15 -18.44 -0.52 23.98
CA ILE A 15 -17.58 -1.61 23.54
C ILE A 15 -17.18 -1.37 22.08
N SER A 16 -15.93 -0.92 21.95
CA SER A 16 -15.06 -1.03 20.79
C SER A 16 -15.46 -0.20 19.56
N CYS A 17 -14.92 1.01 19.53
CA CYS A 17 -14.30 1.50 18.30
C CYS A 17 -12.81 1.16 18.43
N ASP A 18 -12.45 -0.10 18.17
CA ASP A 18 -11.04 -0.44 17.97
C ASP A 18 -10.57 0.43 16.81
N LYS A 19 -9.71 1.41 17.12
CA LYS A 19 -8.86 1.99 16.10
C LYS A 19 -8.05 0.81 15.57
N LEU A 20 -8.44 0.32 14.40
CA LEU A 20 -7.61 -0.57 13.61
C LEU A 20 -6.29 0.16 13.48
N ASP A 21 -5.26 -0.32 14.19
CA ASP A 21 -3.90 0.16 14.01
C ASP A 21 -3.62 0.08 12.50
N GLU A 22 -3.47 1.24 11.88
CA GLU A 22 -3.10 1.29 10.47
C GLU A 22 -1.74 0.61 10.35
N PRO A 23 -1.59 -0.35 9.43
CA PRO A 23 -0.30 -1.01 9.28
C PRO A 23 0.73 0.06 8.92
N GLU A 24 1.88 0.08 9.60
CA GLU A 24 3.02 1.01 9.37
C GLU A 24 3.54 1.03 7.91
N ILE A 25 2.93 0.23 7.04
CA ILE A 25 3.26 0.08 5.64
C ILE A 25 2.50 1.03 4.71
N LEU A 26 1.51 1.77 5.23
CA LEU A 26 0.82 2.79 4.44
C LEU A 26 1.82 3.88 3.99
N GLY A 27 1.65 4.36 2.77
CA GLY A 27 2.52 5.37 2.20
C GLY A 27 2.88 5.11 0.75
N THR A 28 3.70 6.00 0.21
CA THR A 28 4.22 5.90 -1.16
C THR A 28 5.62 5.32 -1.13
N TYR A 29 5.87 4.35 -2.00
CA TYR A 29 7.18 3.76 -2.22
C TYR A 29 7.58 3.99 -3.66
N THR A 30 8.82 4.38 -3.88
CA THR A 30 9.34 4.73 -5.19
C THR A 30 10.52 3.85 -5.54
N ASN A 31 10.66 3.60 -6.83
CA ASN A 31 11.82 2.93 -7.40
C ASN A 31 12.09 3.51 -8.78
N THR A 32 13.37 3.60 -9.13
CA THR A 32 13.80 3.94 -10.48
C THR A 32 14.41 2.69 -11.12
N LEU A 33 14.06 2.43 -12.38
CA LEU A 33 14.66 1.34 -13.15
C LEU A 33 16.14 1.65 -13.43
N ASP A 34 17.02 0.69 -13.10
CA ASP A 34 18.45 0.79 -13.43
C ASP A 34 18.65 0.94 -14.93
N GLY A 35 19.52 1.87 -15.34
CA GLY A 35 19.84 2.12 -16.75
C GLY A 35 18.72 2.78 -17.55
N CYS A 36 17.69 3.31 -16.89
CA CYS A 36 16.65 4.09 -17.53
C CYS A 36 17.09 5.56 -17.64
N ASP A 37 17.21 6.06 -18.87
CA ASP A 37 17.48 7.47 -19.16
C ASP A 37 16.18 8.18 -19.56
N SER A 38 15.66 9.00 -18.66
CA SER A 38 14.43 9.77 -18.88
C SER A 38 14.59 10.90 -19.91
N VAL A 39 15.82 11.23 -20.30
CA VAL A 39 16.11 12.30 -21.27
C VAL A 39 15.83 11.82 -22.70
N ASP A 40 16.09 10.55 -22.99
CA ASP A 40 15.94 9.98 -24.32
C ASP A 40 14.49 9.58 -24.64
N ASP A 41 13.67 9.25 -23.62
CA ASP A 41 12.26 8.93 -23.82
C ASP A 41 11.34 9.42 -22.67
N PRO A 42 10.98 10.72 -22.68
CA PRO A 42 10.19 11.33 -21.61
C PRO A 42 8.75 10.79 -21.53
N MET A 43 8.24 10.11 -22.56
CA MET A 43 6.91 9.49 -22.53
C MET A 43 6.86 8.23 -21.66
N PHE A 44 8.00 7.57 -21.43
CA PHE A 44 8.11 6.36 -20.62
C PHE A 44 8.96 6.62 -19.39
N GLY A 45 8.65 7.70 -18.67
CA GLY A 45 9.40 8.14 -17.49
C GLY A 45 9.84 6.99 -16.58
N CYS A 46 11.06 7.09 -16.08
CA CYS A 46 11.74 6.01 -15.33
C CYS A 46 11.23 5.82 -13.91
N GLY A 47 10.38 6.74 -13.43
CA GLY A 47 9.80 6.72 -12.11
C GLY A 47 8.72 5.64 -12.00
N ARG A 48 8.91 4.72 -11.06
CA ARG A 48 7.89 3.79 -10.62
C ARG A 48 7.50 4.16 -9.20
N PHE A 49 6.21 4.11 -8.90
CA PHE A 49 5.74 4.24 -7.52
C PHE A 49 4.52 3.37 -7.24
N ILE A 50 4.37 3.01 -5.98
CA ILE A 50 3.14 2.44 -5.44
C ILE A 50 2.71 3.28 -4.24
N THR A 51 1.42 3.50 -4.07
CA THR A 51 0.85 4.11 -2.87
C THR A 51 -0.10 3.13 -2.22
N LEU A 52 0.21 2.69 -1.01
CA LEU A 52 -0.65 1.82 -0.20
C LEU A 52 -1.50 2.69 0.73
N SER A 53 -2.81 2.68 0.50
CA SER A 53 -3.79 3.45 1.25
C SER A 53 -4.64 2.57 2.15
N ALA A 54 -5.18 3.15 3.23
CA ALA A 54 -6.13 2.48 4.10
C ALA A 54 -7.29 1.83 3.32
N GLY A 55 -7.82 0.74 3.86
CA GLY A 55 -8.89 -0.03 3.21
C GLY A 55 -8.42 -0.97 2.10
N GLY A 56 -7.11 -1.19 1.94
CA GLY A 56 -6.57 -2.17 1.00
C GLY A 56 -6.49 -1.67 -0.44
N VAL A 57 -6.40 -0.35 -0.65
CA VAL A 57 -6.32 0.29 -1.97
C VAL A 57 -4.86 0.56 -2.34
N ALA A 58 -4.46 0.19 -3.55
CA ALA A 58 -3.13 0.47 -4.09
C ALA A 58 -3.23 1.29 -5.39
N ASP A 59 -2.51 2.40 -5.45
CA ASP A 59 -2.23 3.12 -6.70
C ASP A 59 -0.85 2.72 -7.21
N VAL A 60 -0.70 2.45 -8.51
CA VAL A 60 0.51 1.86 -9.11
C VAL A 60 0.88 2.61 -10.38
N LEU A 61 2.14 3.07 -10.45
CA LEU A 61 2.80 3.55 -11.65
C LEU A 61 4.06 2.70 -11.89
N LEU A 62 4.17 2.08 -13.07
CA LEU A 62 5.34 1.28 -13.47
C LEU A 62 6.08 1.94 -14.66
N GLY A 63 6.14 3.27 -14.64
CA GLY A 63 6.61 4.11 -15.74
C GLY A 63 5.47 4.73 -16.55
N GLY A 64 5.80 5.75 -17.35
CA GLY A 64 4.82 6.53 -18.13
C GLY A 64 4.02 7.53 -17.30
N ASP A 65 2.80 7.86 -17.73
CA ASP A 65 1.93 8.90 -17.14
C ASP A 65 0.60 8.36 -16.56
N MET A 66 0.38 7.04 -16.61
CA MET A 66 -0.89 6.42 -16.21
C MET A 66 -0.78 5.67 -14.88
N ILE A 67 -1.52 6.15 -13.89
CA ILE A 67 -1.64 5.50 -12.58
C ILE A 67 -2.81 4.50 -12.63
N SER A 68 -2.53 3.25 -12.28
CA SER A 68 -3.54 2.20 -12.14
C SER A 68 -3.95 2.03 -10.69
N ARG A 69 -5.26 2.02 -10.42
CA ARG A 69 -5.80 1.71 -9.08
C ARG A 69 -6.24 0.26 -8.98
N THR A 70 -5.84 -0.41 -7.91
CA THR A 70 -6.19 -1.80 -7.62
C THR A 70 -6.26 -2.03 -6.10
N THR A 71 -6.31 -3.29 -5.68
CA THR A 71 -6.31 -3.68 -4.27
C THR A 71 -5.04 -4.41 -3.88
N TYR A 72 -4.71 -4.38 -2.60
CA TYR A 72 -3.62 -5.16 -2.04
C TYR A 72 -4.06 -5.96 -0.81
N LYS A 73 -3.28 -6.99 -0.48
CA LYS A 73 -3.43 -7.82 0.72
C LYS A 73 -2.08 -7.95 1.41
N ILE A 74 -2.11 -7.98 2.74
CA ILE A 74 -0.94 -8.21 3.57
C ILE A 74 -1.05 -9.58 4.23
N LYS A 75 0.04 -10.35 4.23
CA LYS A 75 0.16 -11.60 4.99
C LYS A 75 1.57 -11.72 5.58
N GLY A 76 1.71 -11.37 6.86
CA GLY A 76 3.02 -11.19 7.48
C GLY A 76 3.77 -10.05 6.79
N GLU A 77 5.05 -10.27 6.48
CA GLU A 77 5.92 -9.31 5.76
C GLU A 77 5.64 -9.23 4.25
N LYS A 78 4.65 -9.98 3.73
CA LYS A 78 4.34 -10.00 2.29
C LYS A 78 3.17 -9.10 1.96
N ILE A 79 3.35 -8.26 0.96
CA ILE A 79 2.32 -7.44 0.32
C ILE A 79 2.08 -7.99 -1.08
N LYS A 80 0.84 -8.30 -1.40
CA LYS A 80 0.43 -8.68 -2.75
C LYS A 80 -0.49 -7.62 -3.32
N ILE A 81 -0.11 -6.99 -4.42
CA ILE A 81 -0.94 -6.07 -5.19
C ILE A 81 -1.58 -6.87 -6.32
N GLU A 82 -2.91 -6.92 -6.32
CA GLU A 82 -3.68 -7.68 -7.31
C GLU A 82 -3.57 -7.04 -8.69
N LYS A 83 -3.54 -7.87 -9.72
CA LYS A 83 -3.59 -7.41 -11.10
C LYS A 83 -4.84 -6.58 -11.38
N SER A 84 -4.68 -5.53 -12.17
CA SER A 84 -5.81 -4.81 -12.79
C SER A 84 -5.75 -4.95 -14.31
N GLU A 85 -6.87 -4.69 -14.97
CA GLU A 85 -6.94 -4.70 -16.44
C GLU A 85 -6.05 -3.63 -17.09
N GLN A 86 -5.66 -2.59 -16.35
CA GLN A 86 -4.87 -1.47 -16.86
C GLN A 86 -3.37 -1.76 -16.93
N PHE A 87 -2.81 -2.54 -15.98
CA PHE A 87 -1.37 -2.84 -15.95
C PHE A 87 -1.05 -4.34 -16.13
N GLY A 88 -2.03 -5.23 -15.95
CA GLY A 88 -1.94 -6.65 -16.32
C GLY A 88 -0.93 -7.51 -15.53
N LEU A 89 -0.22 -6.94 -14.55
CA LEU A 89 0.80 -7.65 -13.77
C LEU A 89 0.30 -7.91 -12.35
N GLU A 90 0.89 -8.87 -11.65
CA GLU A 90 0.74 -8.98 -10.20
C GLU A 90 2.08 -8.56 -9.59
N LEU A 91 2.05 -7.75 -8.53
CA LEU A 91 3.26 -7.35 -7.82
C LEU A 91 3.26 -7.96 -6.43
N THR A 92 4.39 -8.53 -6.03
CA THR A 92 4.57 -9.05 -4.67
C THR A 92 5.79 -8.41 -4.07
N PHE A 93 5.62 -7.83 -2.88
CA PHE A 93 6.69 -7.19 -2.13
C PHE A 93 6.92 -7.92 -0.82
N LYS A 94 8.17 -7.96 -0.40
CA LYS A 94 8.57 -8.25 0.97
C LYS A 94 8.95 -6.95 1.67
N GLN A 95 8.32 -6.64 2.80
CA GLN A 95 8.75 -5.57 3.70
C GLN A 95 10.04 -5.98 4.41
N LEU A 96 11.00 -5.06 4.46
CA LEU A 96 12.26 -5.23 5.16
C LEU A 96 12.26 -4.43 6.48
N ASP A 97 13.17 -4.78 7.39
CA ASP A 97 13.25 -4.20 8.74
C ASP A 97 13.55 -2.68 8.74
N ASP A 98 14.10 -2.15 7.64
CA ASP A 98 14.40 -0.73 7.44
C ASP A 98 13.21 0.06 6.84
N GLY A 99 12.04 -0.58 6.70
CA GLY A 99 10.84 0.02 6.12
C GLY A 99 10.83 0.04 4.59
N THR A 100 11.89 -0.43 3.90
CA THR A 100 11.89 -0.55 2.44
C THR A 100 11.11 -1.78 1.98
N LEU A 101 10.73 -1.79 0.69
CA LEU A 101 10.07 -2.93 0.06
C LEU A 101 10.97 -3.54 -1.00
N ARG A 102 11.09 -4.87 -1.00
CA ARG A 102 11.76 -5.61 -2.08
C ARG A 102 10.73 -6.34 -2.95
N GLU A 103 10.70 -6.02 -4.23
CA GLU A 103 9.84 -6.72 -5.19
C GLU A 103 10.35 -8.16 -5.43
N GLU A 104 9.46 -9.15 -5.42
CA GLU A 104 9.86 -10.55 -5.42
C GLU A 104 10.33 -11.06 -6.79
N ARG A 105 9.87 -10.49 -7.91
CA ARG A 105 10.21 -10.91 -9.27
C ARG A 105 11.56 -10.36 -9.72
N ASP A 106 11.78 -9.05 -9.63
CA ASP A 106 12.99 -8.37 -10.12
C ASP A 106 14.01 -8.03 -9.02
N LYS A 107 13.65 -8.25 -7.74
CA LYS A 107 14.49 -7.97 -6.56
C LYS A 107 14.82 -6.48 -6.36
N SER A 108 14.19 -5.57 -7.10
CA SER A 108 14.35 -4.13 -6.92
C SER A 108 13.93 -3.69 -5.52
N ILE A 109 14.64 -2.69 -5.00
CA ILE A 109 14.33 -2.05 -3.71
C ILE A 109 13.53 -0.78 -3.98
N TRP A 110 12.44 -0.65 -3.24
CA TRP A 110 11.53 0.47 -3.28
C TRP A 110 11.61 1.20 -1.95
N TYR A 111 11.92 2.48 -2.02
CA TYR A 111 12.17 3.33 -0.88
C TYR A 111 10.90 4.11 -0.54
N PRO A 112 10.56 4.27 0.75
CA PRO A 112 9.51 5.20 1.13
C PRO A 112 9.83 6.58 0.55
N ALA A 113 8.85 7.21 -0.10
CA ALA A 113 9.01 8.58 -0.55
C ALA A 113 9.02 9.49 0.68
N ASP A 114 10.10 10.26 0.86
CA ASP A 114 10.11 11.33 1.84
C ASP A 114 8.99 12.32 1.49
N MET A 115 7.98 12.42 2.35
CA MET A 115 6.98 13.49 2.28
C MET A 115 7.61 14.73 2.91
N ASP A 116 8.41 15.46 2.13
CA ASP A 116 8.79 16.85 2.44
C ASP A 116 7.57 17.79 2.39
#